data_AF-A0A1Q7K2I6-F1
#
_entry.id   AF-A0A1Q7K2I6-F1
#
_cell.length_a   1.000
_cell.length_b   1.000
_cell.length_c   1.000
_cell.angle_alpha   90.00
_cell.angle_beta   90.00
_cell.angle_gamma   90.00
#
_symmetry.space_group_name_H-M   'P 1'
#
loop_
_entity.id
_entity.type
_entity.pdbx_description
1 polymer ?
#
loop_
_entity_poly.entity_id
_entity_poly.type
_entity_poly.pdbx_seq_one_letter_code
_entity_poly.pdbx_strand_id
1 'polypeptide(L)'
;MAGASAQNNPDYDPDPLTVKKGDGVQWTNKDNAVHSVTSRQKDLFDSSAISPGSTWLLNTAKLDVGDYEYYCIFHSWMTGMLKVTEGSAASSGGSNATVSQGSSNQSSAGNQ
;
A
#
# COMPACT_ATOMS: atom_id res chain seq x y z
N MET A 1 -13.32 -5.08 -10.76
CA MET A 1 -13.16 -6.24 -11.68
C MET A 1 -14.10 -6.07 -12.88
N ALA A 2 -14.05 -6.95 -13.88
CA ALA A 2 -15.06 -6.92 -14.94
C ALA A 2 -16.46 -7.21 -14.36
N GLY A 3 -17.46 -6.38 -14.67
CA GLY A 3 -18.83 -6.51 -14.17
C GLY A 3 -19.07 -5.94 -12.77
N ALA A 4 -18.10 -5.25 -12.18
CA ALA A 4 -18.21 -4.66 -10.83
C ALA A 4 -19.31 -3.59 -10.69
N SER A 5 -19.68 -2.96 -11.81
CA SER A 5 -20.80 -2.02 -11.90
C SER A 5 -22.19 -2.65 -11.73
N ALA A 6 -22.33 -3.97 -11.73
CA ALA A 6 -23.59 -4.63 -11.39
C ALA A 6 -23.62 -4.98 -9.90
N GLN A 7 -24.71 -4.64 -9.23
CA GLN A 7 -24.90 -4.96 -7.82
C GLN A 7 -24.87 -6.48 -7.59
N ASN A 8 -24.24 -6.89 -6.49
CA ASN A 8 -23.97 -8.29 -6.10
C ASN A 8 -22.83 -9.00 -6.87
N ASN A 9 -22.17 -8.34 -7.82
CA ASN A 9 -20.92 -8.85 -8.38
C ASN A 9 -19.72 -8.46 -7.49
N PRO A 10 -18.63 -9.24 -7.51
CA PRO A 10 -17.37 -8.82 -6.90
C PRO A 10 -16.87 -7.49 -7.51
N ASP A 11 -16.38 -6.58 -6.67
CA ASP A 11 -16.00 -5.21 -7.06
C ASP A 11 -14.49 -4.90 -6.91
N TYR A 12 -13.98 -4.96 -5.68
CA TYR A 12 -12.60 -4.79 -5.27
C TYR A 12 -11.98 -6.14 -4.91
N ASP A 13 -10.72 -6.35 -5.29
CA ASP A 13 -9.99 -7.60 -5.02
C ASP A 13 -8.49 -7.31 -4.87
N PRO A 14 -7.83 -7.78 -3.79
CA PRO A 14 -8.44 -8.42 -2.63
C PRO A 14 -9.29 -7.46 -1.79
N ASP A 15 -10.26 -8.00 -1.07
CA ASP A 15 -11.03 -7.28 -0.03
C ASP A 15 -11.22 -8.19 1.21
N PRO A 16 -10.58 -7.90 2.36
CA PRO A 16 -9.74 -6.74 2.65
C PRO A 16 -8.35 -6.81 2.01
N LEU A 17 -7.78 -5.66 1.64
CA LEU A 17 -6.37 -5.50 1.29
C LEU A 17 -5.56 -5.10 2.52
N THR A 18 -4.44 -5.76 2.79
CA THR A 18 -3.51 -5.41 3.89
C THR A 18 -2.16 -4.98 3.35
N VAL A 19 -1.66 -3.82 3.78
CA VAL A 19 -0.39 -3.22 3.35
C VAL A 19 0.33 -2.54 4.51
N LYS A 20 1.61 -2.22 4.35
CA LYS A 20 2.38 -1.48 5.36
C LYS A 20 2.28 0.02 5.13
N LYS A 21 2.34 0.80 6.21
CA LYS A 21 2.50 2.26 6.13
C LYS A 21 3.76 2.59 5.32
N GLY A 22 3.58 3.39 4.27
CA GLY A 22 4.64 3.78 3.34
C GLY A 22 4.59 3.04 2.00
N ASP A 23 3.83 1.96 1.89
CA ASP A 23 3.60 1.28 0.62
C ASP A 23 2.80 2.14 -0.36
N GLY A 24 3.03 1.90 -1.66
CA GLY A 24 2.18 2.36 -2.74
C GLY A 24 1.12 1.31 -3.08
N VAL A 25 -0.15 1.69 -3.11
CA VAL A 25 -1.26 0.80 -3.48
C VAL A 25 -1.88 1.25 -4.79
N GLN A 26 -1.85 0.38 -5.80
CA GLN A 26 -2.39 0.68 -7.11
C GLN A 26 -3.72 -0.05 -7.33
N TRP A 27 -4.78 0.72 -7.62
CA TRP A 27 -6.02 0.18 -8.15
C TRP A 27 -5.99 0.25 -9.67
N THR A 28 -6.49 -0.81 -10.32
CA THR A 28 -6.70 -0.85 -11.77
C THR A 28 -8.18 -1.06 -12.02
N ASN A 29 -8.80 -0.17 -12.79
CA ASN A 29 -10.17 -0.37 -13.22
C ASN A 29 -10.21 -1.38 -14.39
N LYS A 30 -10.50 -2.64 -14.06
CA LYS A 30 -10.69 -3.73 -15.04
C LYS A 30 -12.14 -3.87 -15.55
N ASP A 31 -13.03 -2.96 -15.15
CA ASP A 31 -14.40 -2.92 -15.65
C ASP A 31 -14.50 -2.05 -16.90
N ASN A 32 -15.65 -2.10 -17.58
CA ASN A 32 -15.99 -1.19 -18.67
C ASN A 32 -16.75 0.08 -18.21
N ALA A 33 -17.08 0.18 -16.92
CA ALA A 33 -17.68 1.35 -16.28
C ALA A 33 -16.63 2.20 -15.56
N VAL A 34 -16.93 3.48 -15.30
CA VAL A 34 -16.10 4.36 -14.48
C VAL A 34 -16.27 4.02 -13.01
N HIS A 35 -15.18 4.00 -12.25
CA HIS A 35 -15.16 3.69 -10.82
C HIS A 35 -14.32 4.68 -10.02
N SER A 36 -14.40 4.63 -8.70
CA SER A 36 -13.50 5.36 -7.80
C SER A 36 -13.06 4.50 -6.62
N VAL A 37 -12.10 5.02 -5.85
CA VAL A 37 -11.64 4.53 -4.56
C VAL A 37 -11.64 5.75 -3.64
N THR A 38 -12.68 5.88 -2.83
CA THR A 38 -12.91 7.08 -2.00
C THR A 38 -13.12 6.66 -0.56
N SER A 39 -12.31 7.21 0.35
CA SER A 39 -12.41 6.95 1.79
C SER A 39 -13.78 7.35 2.33
N ARG A 40 -14.33 6.53 3.24
CA ARG A 40 -15.52 6.93 4.03
C ARG A 40 -15.18 7.95 5.12
N GLN A 41 -13.94 7.94 5.60
CA GLN A 41 -13.43 8.96 6.51
C GLN A 41 -13.05 10.19 5.70
N LYS A 42 -13.45 11.37 6.22
CA LYS A 42 -13.27 12.65 5.54
C LYS A 42 -11.78 12.97 5.32
N ASP A 43 -11.47 13.53 4.14
CA ASP A 43 -10.18 14.11 3.79
C ASP A 43 -8.96 13.15 3.84
N LEU A 44 -9.16 11.82 3.77
CA LEU A 44 -8.05 10.86 3.76
C LEU A 44 -7.52 10.52 2.36
N PHE A 45 -8.40 10.04 1.47
CA PHE A 45 -8.05 9.76 0.08
C PHE A 45 -9.29 9.71 -0.82
N ASP A 46 -9.12 10.17 -2.05
CA ASP A 46 -10.11 10.12 -3.11
C ASP A 46 -9.39 10.01 -4.46
N SER A 47 -9.69 8.94 -5.20
CA SER A 47 -9.14 8.77 -6.55
C SER A 47 -9.77 9.68 -7.60
N SER A 48 -10.90 10.33 -7.29
CA SER A 48 -11.84 10.83 -8.30
C SER A 48 -12.24 9.70 -9.26
N ALA A 49 -12.59 10.02 -10.51
CA ALA A 49 -12.91 9.02 -11.53
C ALA A 49 -11.66 8.27 -12.02
N ILE A 50 -11.75 6.94 -12.03
CA ILE A 50 -10.83 6.02 -12.68
C ILE A 50 -11.53 5.46 -13.92
N SER A 51 -11.13 5.93 -15.10
CA SER A 51 -11.66 5.45 -16.39
C SER A 51 -11.38 3.96 -16.60
N PRO A 52 -12.18 3.27 -17.44
CA PRO A 52 -11.89 1.89 -17.85
C PRO A 52 -10.44 1.70 -18.30
N GLY A 53 -9.79 0.65 -17.79
CA GLY A 53 -8.38 0.33 -18.08
C GLY A 53 -7.34 1.23 -17.42
N SER A 54 -7.75 2.31 -16.73
CA SER A 54 -6.84 3.22 -16.05
C SER A 54 -6.50 2.76 -14.64
N THR A 55 -5.44 3.34 -14.09
CA THR A 55 -4.94 3.05 -12.75
C THR A 55 -4.90 4.29 -11.87
N TRP A 56 -5.01 4.10 -10.56
CA TRP A 56 -4.75 5.13 -9.56
C TRP A 56 -3.86 4.59 -8.45
N LEU A 57 -2.95 5.42 -7.94
CA LEU A 57 -1.96 5.04 -6.92
C LEU A 57 -2.15 5.86 -5.64
N LEU A 58 -2.36 5.17 -4.53
CA LEU A 58 -2.35 5.74 -3.19
C LEU A 58 -0.97 5.59 -2.55
N ASN A 59 -0.44 6.67 -2.00
CA ASN A 59 0.71 6.63 -1.11
C ASN A 59 0.24 6.54 0.35
N THR A 60 0.49 5.41 1.01
CA THR A 60 0.04 5.17 2.38
C THR A 60 0.93 5.79 3.46
N ALA A 61 2.05 6.45 3.11
CA ALA A 61 2.95 7.09 4.07
C ALA A 61 2.25 8.15 4.95
N LYS A 62 1.17 8.75 4.42
CA LYS A 62 0.38 9.78 5.12
C LYS A 62 -0.81 9.22 5.89
N LEU A 63 -1.10 7.92 5.76
CA LEU A 63 -2.14 7.27 6.53
C LEU A 63 -1.57 6.78 7.85
N ASP A 64 -2.37 6.82 8.90
CA ASP A 64 -2.03 6.17 10.15
C ASP A 64 -2.25 4.65 10.05
N VAL A 65 -1.74 3.91 11.03
CA VAL A 65 -2.02 2.48 11.12
C VAL A 65 -3.48 2.32 11.53
N GLY A 66 -4.19 1.46 10.81
CA GLY A 66 -5.62 1.25 11.03
C GLY A 66 -6.35 0.73 9.81
N ASP A 67 -7.66 0.64 9.97
CA ASP A 67 -8.59 0.12 8.97
C ASP A 67 -9.34 1.29 8.31
N TYR A 68 -9.35 1.29 6.97
CA TYR A 68 -9.94 2.32 6.14
C TYR A 68 -10.97 1.72 5.20
N GLU A 69 -12.25 1.88 5.55
CA GLU A 69 -13.35 1.56 4.63
C GLU A 69 -13.42 2.62 3.52
N TYR A 70 -13.58 2.16 2.29
CA TYR A 70 -13.74 2.99 1.11
C TYR A 70 -14.86 2.47 0.22
N TYR A 71 -15.31 3.32 -0.71
CA TYR A 71 -16.40 3.02 -1.62
C TYR A 71 -16.21 3.66 -2.99
N CYS A 72 -17.04 3.23 -3.95
CA CYS A 72 -17.16 3.87 -5.25
C CYS A 72 -18.24 4.95 -5.21
N ILE A 73 -17.91 6.18 -5.62
CA ILE A 73 -18.88 7.30 -5.63
C ILE A 73 -20.00 7.13 -6.67
N PHE A 74 -19.76 6.32 -7.71
CA PHE A 74 -20.73 6.06 -8.78
C PHE A 74 -21.66 4.89 -8.45
N HIS A 75 -21.24 4.00 -7.56
CA HIS A 75 -21.90 2.73 -7.25
C HIS A 75 -21.80 2.50 -5.73
N SER A 76 -22.76 3.02 -4.98
CA SER A 76 -22.67 3.10 -3.51
C SER A 76 -22.64 1.74 -2.77
N TRP A 77 -23.05 0.66 -3.44
CA TRP A 77 -22.93 -0.70 -2.93
C TRP A 77 -21.51 -1.26 -3.04
N MET A 78 -20.64 -0.64 -3.84
CA MET A 78 -19.26 -1.10 -3.96
C MET A 78 -18.44 -0.61 -2.77
N THR A 79 -17.94 -1.52 -1.95
CA THR A 79 -17.21 -1.20 -0.73
C THR A 79 -15.99 -2.08 -0.60
N GLY A 80 -14.91 -1.55 -0.04
CA GLY A 80 -13.75 -2.36 0.31
C GLY A 80 -13.05 -1.84 1.56
N MET A 81 -12.11 -2.63 2.06
CA MET A 81 -11.36 -2.33 3.27
C MET A 81 -9.84 -2.34 2.99
N LEU A 82 -9.18 -1.23 3.29
CA LEU A 82 -7.72 -1.11 3.31
C LEU A 82 -7.23 -1.17 4.76
N LYS A 83 -6.43 -2.18 5.10
CA LYS A 83 -5.76 -2.30 6.39
C LYS A 83 -4.32 -1.85 6.26
N VAL A 84 -3.97 -0.76 6.92
CA VAL A 84 -2.60 -0.25 6.99
C VAL A 84 -1.99 -0.73 8.30
N THR A 85 -0.97 -1.58 8.21
CA THR A 85 -0.20 -2.07 9.35
C THR A 85 1.11 -1.29 9.50
N GLU A 86 1.74 -1.38 10.66
CA GLU A 86 3.09 -0.84 10.85
C GLU A 86 4.06 -1.42 9.80
N GLY A 87 4.87 -0.53 9.22
CA GLY A 87 6.11 -0.97 8.59
C GLY A 87 7.03 -1.51 9.68
N SER A 88 7.77 -2.60 9.43
CA SER A 88 8.81 -3.00 10.37
C SER A 88 9.75 -1.80 10.60
N ALA A 89 9.96 -1.42 11.86
CA ALA A 89 10.91 -0.38 12.22
C ALA A 89 12.33 -0.84 11.87
N ALA A 90 12.73 -0.64 10.63
CA ALA A 90 14.08 -0.84 10.15
C ALA A 90 14.53 0.43 9.41
N SER A 91 15.12 1.32 10.21
CA SER A 91 16.10 2.34 9.87
C SER A 91 15.91 3.13 8.57
N SER A 92 15.38 4.35 8.70
CA SER A 92 15.93 5.49 7.95
C SER A 92 16.51 6.51 8.94
N GLY A 93 17.40 6.02 9.80
CA GLY A 93 18.48 6.85 10.32
C GLY A 93 19.53 6.96 9.23
N GLY A 94 19.68 8.16 8.66
CA GLY A 94 20.84 8.47 7.85
C GLY A 94 22.10 8.23 8.69
N SER A 95 22.88 7.24 8.31
CA SER A 95 24.29 7.09 8.68
C SER A 95 24.92 6.13 7.69
N ASN A 96 25.76 6.69 6.82
CA ASN A 96 26.70 5.95 6.01
C ASN A 96 27.70 5.29 6.96
N ALA A 97 27.45 4.04 7.36
CA ALA A 97 28.40 3.24 8.10
C ALA A 97 29.29 2.50 7.10
N THR A 98 30.49 3.06 6.86
CA THR A 98 31.59 2.36 6.20
C THR A 98 31.96 1.14 7.04
N VAL A 99 31.64 -0.06 6.55
CA VAL A 99 32.27 -1.30 7.04
C VAL A 99 33.50 -1.56 6.18
N SER A 100 34.65 -1.11 6.68
CA SER A 100 35.94 -1.72 6.33
C SER A 100 36.16 -2.90 7.26
N GLN A 101 35.87 -4.11 6.80
CA GLN A 101 36.32 -5.34 7.45
C GLN A 101 37.55 -5.86 6.72
N GLY A 102 38.64 -6.02 7.46
CA GLY A 102 39.82 -6.75 7.03
C GLY A 102 41.15 -6.02 7.24
N SER A 103 41.43 -5.53 8.45
CA SER A 103 42.82 -5.32 8.85
C SER A 103 43.15 -6.31 9.96
N SER A 104 43.95 -7.30 9.57
CA SER A 104 44.63 -8.27 10.40
C SER A 104 45.47 -7.57 11.47
N ASN A 105 45.20 -7.87 12.74
CA ASN A 105 46.24 -7.76 13.75
C ASN A 105 45.99 -8.76 14.89
N GLN A 106 46.57 -9.94 14.77
CA GLN A 106 46.90 -10.75 15.93
C GLN A 106 48.35 -11.18 15.79
N SER A 107 49.21 -10.50 16.56
CA SER A 107 50.62 -10.81 16.71
C SER A 107 50.85 -11.76 17.90
N SER A 108 51.69 -12.76 17.64
CA SER A 108 52.61 -13.47 18.55
C SER A 108 52.06 -14.41 19.65
N ALA A 109 52.34 -15.72 19.54
CA ALA A 109 53.48 -16.38 20.22
C ALA A 109 53.48 -17.93 20.09
N GLY A 110 54.59 -18.47 19.57
CA GLY A 110 55.30 -19.74 19.90
C GLY A 110 54.57 -21.07 20.19
N ASN A 111 54.89 -22.11 19.40
CA ASN A 111 55.69 -23.31 19.75
C ASN A 111 55.28 -24.53 18.90
N GLN A 112 56.09 -24.89 17.90
CA GLN A 112 56.60 -26.25 17.57
C GLN A 112 57.68 -26.09 16.49
#